data_AF-A0A6M1RZW2-F1
#
_entry.id   AF-A0A6M1RZW2-F1
#
_cell.length_a   1.000
_cell.length_b   1.000
_cell.length_c   1.000
_cell.angle_alpha   90.00
_cell.angle_beta   90.00
_cell.angle_gamma   90.00
#
_symmetry.space_group_name_H-M   'P 1'
#
loop_
_entity.id
_entity.type
_entity.pdbx_description
1 polymer ?
#
loop_
_entity_poly.entity_id
_entity_poly.type
_entity_poly.pdbx_seq_one_letter_code
_entity_poly.pdbx_strand_id
1 'polypeptide(L)' 'MIELRHLRTLLALRETGSLVEAAERVHLTQSALSHQLKDLEGRIDSALFVRKTRPVEFTR' A
#
# COMPACT_ATOMS: atom_id res chain seq x y z
N MET A 1 -6.42 11.63 -8.62
CA MET A 1 -5.24 12.46 -8.28
C MET A 1 -4.36 11.70 -7.28
N ILE A 2 -3.04 11.80 -7.41
CA ILE A 2 -2.09 11.25 -6.42
C ILE A 2 -1.92 12.28 -5.30
N GLU A 3 -1.99 11.83 -4.05
CA GLU A 3 -1.86 12.65 -2.86
C GLU A 3 -0.72 12.15 -1.98
N LEU A 4 -0.22 13.02 -1.10
CA LEU A 4 0.88 12.70 -0.17
C LEU A 4 0.58 11.49 0.72
N ARG A 5 -0.71 11.24 1.05
CA ARG A 5 -1.13 10.05 1.82
C ARG A 5 -0.73 8.75 1.11
N HIS A 6 -0.80 8.70 -0.22
CA HIS A 6 -0.43 7.52 -0.99
C HIS A 6 1.07 7.26 -0.89
N LEU A 7 1.89 8.31 -0.98
CA LEU A 7 3.35 8.20 -0.87
C LEU A 7 3.77 7.73 0.52
N ARG A 8 3.11 8.23 1.57
CA ARG A 8 3.33 7.77 2.96
C ARG A 8 2.96 6.29 3.14
N THR A 9 1.83 5.87 2.58
CA THR A 9 1.42 4.46 2.56
C THR A 9 2.47 3.57 1.88
N LEU A 10 2.99 3.99 0.71
CA LEU A 10 4.02 3.24 -0.02
C LEU A 10 5.33 3.16 0.77
N LEU A 11 5.74 4.25 1.40
CA LEU A 11 6.94 4.26 2.25
C LEU A 11 6.77 3.32 3.45
N ALA A 12 5.64 3.41 4.17
CA ALA A 12 5.36 2.55 5.30
C ALA A 12 5.37 1.07 4.91
N LEU A 13 4.77 0.71 3.77
CA LEU A 13 4.81 -0.65 3.24
C LEU A 13 6.22 -1.14 2.93
N ARG A 14 7.07 -0.29 2.36
CA ARG A 14 8.45 -0.67 2.04
C ARG A 14 9.28 -0.88 3.30
N GLU A 15 9.02 -0.11 4.35
CA GLU A 15 9.75 -0.23 5.61
C GLU A 15 9.28 -1.41 6.47
N THR A 16 8.00 -1.80 6.41
CA THR A 16 7.43 -2.88 7.23
C THR A 16 7.36 -4.22 6.50
N GLY A 17 7.20 -4.22 5.17
CA GLY A 17 6.87 -5.42 4.40
C GLY A 17 5.51 -6.04 4.79
N SER A 18 4.68 -5.33 5.55
CA SER A 18 3.43 -5.83 6.14
C SER A 18 2.31 -4.81 5.98
N LEU A 19 1.20 -5.24 5.39
CA LEU A 19 0.01 -4.39 5.21
C LEU A 19 -0.64 -4.01 6.54
N VAL A 20 -0.55 -4.89 7.55
CA VAL A 20 -1.08 -4.63 8.90
C VAL A 20 -0.25 -3.56 9.59
N GLU A 21 1.07 -3.75 9.68
CA GLU A 21 1.98 -2.81 10.35
C GLU A 21 2.04 -1.46 9.61
N ALA A 22 1.97 -1.47 8.28
CA ALA A 22 1.91 -0.23 7.51
C ALA A 22 0.63 0.55 7.81
N ALA A 23 -0.51 -0.13 7.95
CA ALA A 23 -1.78 0.50 8.26
C ALA A 23 -1.76 1.15 9.64
N GLU A 24 -1.20 0.46 10.64
CA GLU A 24 -0.98 1.00 11.98
C GLU A 24 -0.11 2.27 11.96
N ARG A 25 1.01 2.26 11.21
CA ARG A 25 1.92 3.42 11.06
C ARG A 25 1.24 4.65 10.44
N VAL A 26 0.27 4.45 9.56
CA VAL A 26 -0.46 5.56 8.90
C VAL A 26 -1.83 5.81 9.52
N HIS A 27 -2.10 5.24 10.70
CA HIS A 27 -3.34 5.40 11.46
C HIS A 27 -4.61 4.99 10.69
N LEU A 28 -4.52 3.88 9.96
CA LEU A 28 -5.62 3.28 9.22
C LEU A 28 -5.87 1.84 9.69
N THR A 29 -7.07 1.32 9.41
CA THR A 29 -7.28 -0.12 9.45
C THR A 29 -6.60 -0.77 8.24
N GLN A 30 -6.24 -2.05 8.36
CA GLN A 30 -5.70 -2.82 7.24
C GLN A 30 -6.67 -2.85 6.03
N SER A 31 -7.99 -2.88 6.28
CA SER A 31 -9.00 -2.83 5.22
C SER A 31 -9.04 -1.48 4.49
N ALA A 32 -8.95 -0.36 5.22
CA ALA A 32 -8.91 0.97 4.64
C ALA A 32 -7.64 1.19 3.82
N LEU A 33 -6.49 0.73 4.32
CA LEU A 33 -5.22 0.80 3.57
C LEU A 33 -5.29 -0.04 2.28
N SER A 34 -5.81 -1.26 2.37
CA SER A 34 -5.99 -2.14 1.22
C SER A 34 -6.87 -1.51 0.13
N HIS A 35 -7.99 -0.90 0.53
CA HIS A 35 -8.88 -0.19 -0.40
C HIS A 35 -8.18 1.00 -1.05
N GLN A 36 -7.48 1.82 -0.26
CA GLN A 36 -6.72 2.96 -0.78
C GLN A 36 -5.66 2.53 -1.82
N LEU A 37 -4.95 1.42 -1.58
CA LEU A 37 -3.99 0.88 -2.52
C LEU A 37 -4.65 0.38 -3.80
N LYS A 38 -5.76 -0.34 -3.69
CA LYS A 38 -6.52 -0.82 -4.84
C LYS A 38 -7.03 0.33 -5.71
N ASP A 39 -7.52 1.39 -5.08
CA ASP A 39 -7.96 2.60 -5.79
C ASP A 39 -6.79 3.30 -6.48
N LEU A 40 -5.62 3.35 -5.83
CA LEU A 40 -4.42 3.92 -6.40
C LEU A 40 -3.94 3.13 -7.62
N GLU A 41 -3.86 1.80 -7.51
CA GLU A 41 -3.52 0.88 -8.61
C GLU A 41 -4.48 1.06 -9.78
N GLY A 42 -5.79 1.15 -9.53
CA GLY A 42 -6.79 1.40 -10.57
C GLY A 42 -6.66 2.78 -11.24
N ARG A 43 -6.21 3.80 -10.51
CA ARG A 43 -5.98 5.14 -11.08
C ARG A 43 -4.75 5.22 -11.97
N ILE A 44 -3.72 4.41 -11.68
CA ILE A 44 -2.48 4.37 -12.49
C ILE A 44 -2.49 3.25 -13.53
N ASP A 45 -3.58 2.48 -13.60
CA ASP A 45 -3.75 1.29 -14.44
C ASP A 45 -2.57 0.30 -14.33
N SER A 46 -2.07 0.11 -13.12
CA SER A 46 -0.91 -0.73 -12.86
C SER A 46 -0.92 -1.27 -11.43
N ALA A 47 -0.45 -2.52 -11.27
CA ALA A 47 -0.23 -3.10 -9.97
C ALA A 47 1.04 -2.50 -9.33
N LEU A 48 0.96 -2.17 -8.05
CA LEU A 48 2.08 -1.66 -7.26
C LEU A 48 2.78 -2.78 -6.48
N PHE A 49 2.10 -3.91 -6.26
CA PHE A 49 2.61 -5.02 -5.47
C PHE A 49 2.22 -6.38 -6.04
N VAL A 50 3.06 -7.39 -5.75
CA VAL A 50 2.76 -8.79 -6.04
C VAL A 50 1.75 -9.31 -5.01
N ARG A 51 0.62 -9.84 -5.49
CA ARG A 51 -0.43 -10.38 -4.61
C ARG A 51 0.04 -11.63 -3.86
N LYS A 52 -0.42 -11.78 -2.62
CA LYS A 52 -0.20 -12.97 -1.76
C LYS A 52 1.28 -13.25 -1.45
N THR A 53 2.11 -12.22 -1.35
CA THR A 53 3.51 -12.31 -0.90
C THR A 53 3.64 -12.01 0.60
N ARG A 54 4.62 -12.63 1.26
CA ARG A 54 5.02 -12.32 2.64
C ARG A 54 6.55 -12.45 2.72
N PRO A 55 7.31 -11.34 2.87
CA PRO A 55 6.86 -9.95 2.98
C PRO A 55 6.22 -9.42 1.68
N VAL A 56 5.53 -8.27 1.76
CA VAL A 56 4.98 -7.58 0.59
C VAL A 56 6.10 -7.22 -0.39
N GLU A 57 5.96 -7.63 -1.65
CA GLU A 57 6.90 -7.29 -2.73
C GLU A 57 6.32 -6.24 -3.68
N PHE A 58 7.10 -5.21 -3.99
CA PHE A 58 6.74 -4.21 -5.01
C PHE A 58 6.92 -4.77 -6.42
N THR A 59 6.08 -4.30 -7.34
CA THR A 59 6.27 -4.56 -8.78
C THR A 59 7.56 -3.90 -9.29
N ARG A 60 8.13 -4.45 -10.37
CA ARG A 60 9.35 -3.95 -11.01
C ARG A 60 9.06 -2.78 -11.95
#